data_AF-A0A8C6URJ1-F1
#
_entry.id   AF-A0A8C6URJ1-F1
#
_cell.length_a   1.000
_cell.length_b   1.000
_cell.length_c   1.000
_cell.angle_alpha   90.00
_cell.angle_beta   90.00
_cell.angle_gamma   90.00
#
_symmetry.space_group_name_H-M   'P 1'
#
loop_
_entity.id
_entity.type
_entity.pdbx_description
1 polymer ?
#
loop_
_entity_poly.entity_id
_entity_poly.type
_entity_poly.pdbx_seq_one_letter_code
_entity_poly.pdbx_strand_id
1 'polypeptide(L)'
;MRGACGCGGPTHLAAVALLVVGLGSVFGDITDGAMEHLKREHSLMKPYQGVGSQWDFWGSTLVTSSYVRLTPDERSKQGSIWNTVPCYLKDWEMHVQFKVHGSGKKNLHGDGLAIWYTRDRLHPGPVFSNKAQFHGLAVFVDTYSNDETSDRSFPYISAMVNNGSVSYDHGKDGRSSELGGCSAEIRNRDYDTYLAVRYSKGRLTVMVDVDDKNEWKECIDIGGVRLPTGYYFGASAATGDLSDNHDIISMKLYQLMVEHSPEEENLDWTKIEPSVSLLKSPKDNIDDPTGNFRGTPLTGWKVFLLLLCSLLGIVVCAVVGAVVFQKRQERNKRFY
;
A
#
# COMPACT_ATOMS: atom_id res chain seq x y z
N MET A 1 -87.89 41.12 23.81
CA MET A 1 -88.25 40.11 24.83
C MET A 1 -87.00 39.33 25.20
N ARG A 2 -86.89 39.01 26.49
CA ARG A 2 -85.80 38.28 27.15
C ARG A 2 -85.57 36.89 26.56
N GLY A 3 -84.36 36.35 26.72
CA GLY A 3 -84.11 34.91 26.64
C GLY A 3 -82.62 34.57 26.63
N ALA A 4 -82.13 34.00 27.72
CA ALA A 4 -80.72 33.73 28.01
C ALA A 4 -80.35 32.24 27.85
N CYS A 5 -79.03 32.01 27.78
CA CYS A 5 -78.25 30.85 28.25
C CYS A 5 -78.43 29.44 27.65
N GLY A 6 -77.27 28.85 27.30
CA GLY A 6 -77.07 27.40 27.17
C GLY A 6 -75.60 27.05 26.92
N CYS A 7 -74.89 26.64 27.97
CA CYS A 7 -73.50 26.19 28.00
C CYS A 7 -73.25 24.86 27.26
N GLY A 8 -72.04 24.66 26.73
CA GLY A 8 -71.52 23.35 26.32
C GLY A 8 -70.07 23.45 25.84
N GLY A 9 -69.15 22.84 26.59
CA GLY A 9 -67.69 22.91 26.42
C GLY A 9 -67.10 22.09 25.26
N PRO A 10 -65.76 21.96 25.21
CA PRO A 10 -64.98 21.94 23.96
C PRO A 10 -64.62 20.53 23.49
N THR A 11 -64.57 20.33 22.17
CA THR A 11 -63.92 19.17 21.54
C THR A 11 -62.97 19.64 20.44
N HIS A 12 -61.81 20.18 20.84
CA HIS A 12 -60.69 20.33 19.93
C HIS A 12 -59.95 19.00 19.85
N LEU A 13 -60.21 18.25 18.78
CA LEU A 13 -59.35 17.16 18.31
C LEU A 13 -57.95 17.72 18.02
N ALA A 14 -56.98 17.40 18.87
CA ALA A 14 -55.58 17.65 18.62
C ALA A 14 -55.10 16.69 17.52
N ALA A 15 -54.95 17.20 16.29
CA ALA A 15 -54.26 16.49 15.23
C ALA A 15 -52.74 16.60 15.48
N VAL A 16 -52.14 15.53 15.98
CA VAL A 16 -50.69 15.37 16.06
C VAL A 16 -50.19 15.10 14.64
N ALA A 17 -49.61 16.11 13.98
CA ALA A 17 -48.86 15.92 12.75
C ALA A 17 -47.55 15.21 13.10
N LEU A 18 -47.47 13.91 12.80
CA LEU A 18 -46.21 13.17 12.85
C LEU A 18 -45.29 13.70 11.75
N LEU A 19 -44.30 14.49 12.13
CA LEU A 19 -43.23 14.93 11.24
C LEU A 19 -42.30 13.73 11.04
N VAL A 20 -42.56 12.92 10.01
CA VAL A 20 -41.64 11.88 9.56
C VAL A 20 -40.43 12.60 8.98
N VAL A 21 -39.39 12.76 9.81
CA VAL A 21 -38.05 13.09 9.32
C VAL A 21 -37.59 11.87 8.54
N GLY A 22 -37.81 11.91 7.23
CA GLY A 22 -37.15 10.99 6.31
C GLY A 22 -35.65 11.18 6.47
N LEU A 23 -34.99 10.26 7.15
CA LEU A 23 -33.57 10.00 6.96
C LEU A 23 -33.42 9.48 5.54
N GLY A 24 -33.39 10.41 4.58
CA GLY A 24 -32.90 10.12 3.26
C GLY A 24 -31.46 9.70 3.42
N SER A 25 -31.16 8.43 3.15
CA SER A 25 -29.80 7.98 2.94
C SER A 25 -29.21 8.87 1.85
N VAL A 26 -28.31 9.76 2.23
CA VAL A 26 -27.41 10.42 1.30
C VAL A 26 -26.49 9.33 0.79
N PHE A 27 -26.90 8.65 -0.28
CA PHE A 27 -25.95 8.02 -1.18
C PHE A 27 -25.23 9.17 -1.86
N GLY A 28 -24.15 9.62 -1.23
CA GLY A 28 -23.15 10.43 -1.91
C GLY A 28 -22.54 9.54 -2.99
N ASP A 29 -22.94 9.78 -4.23
CA ASP A 29 -22.27 9.22 -5.39
C ASP A 29 -20.85 9.83 -5.40
N ILE A 30 -19.83 9.01 -5.13
CA ILE A 30 -18.41 9.40 -4.99
C ILE A 30 -17.84 9.92 -6.34
N THR A 31 -18.64 9.92 -7.41
CA THR A 31 -18.19 10.19 -8.77
C THR A 31 -18.09 11.67 -9.15
N ASP A 32 -18.75 12.59 -8.45
CA ASP A 32 -18.79 14.00 -8.90
C ASP A 32 -17.54 14.80 -8.47
N GLY A 33 -17.00 14.54 -7.27
CA GLY A 33 -15.79 15.22 -6.77
C GLY A 33 -14.46 14.68 -7.33
N ALA A 34 -14.42 13.41 -7.73
CA ALA A 34 -13.21 12.80 -8.27
C ALA A 34 -12.83 13.35 -9.65
N MET A 35 -13.81 13.74 -10.46
CA MET A 35 -13.58 14.24 -11.82
C MET A 35 -12.97 15.65 -11.84
N GLU A 36 -13.22 16.47 -10.81
CA GLU A 36 -12.74 17.86 -10.74
C GLU A 36 -11.21 17.93 -10.66
N HIS A 37 -10.56 16.93 -10.06
CA HIS A 37 -9.11 16.91 -9.87
C HIS A 37 -8.35 15.99 -10.83
N LEU A 38 -9.04 15.38 -11.80
CA LEU A 38 -8.45 14.51 -12.81
C LEU A 38 -7.59 15.30 -13.81
N LYS A 39 -6.31 14.94 -13.94
CA LYS A 39 -5.39 15.48 -14.95
C LYS A 39 -5.41 14.65 -16.22
N ARG A 40 -6.16 15.12 -17.22
CA ARG A 40 -6.37 14.41 -18.49
C ARG A 40 -5.07 14.20 -19.26
N GLU A 41 -4.18 15.18 -19.25
CA GLU A 41 -2.87 15.17 -19.90
C GLU A 41 -1.90 14.10 -19.36
N HIS A 42 -2.14 13.63 -18.14
CA HIS A 42 -1.38 12.57 -17.48
C HIS A 42 -2.21 11.28 -17.32
N SER A 43 -3.36 11.19 -17.99
CA SER A 43 -4.27 10.05 -17.90
C SER A 43 -4.40 9.30 -19.23
N LEU A 44 -4.52 7.98 -19.14
CA LEU A 44 -4.80 7.05 -20.22
C LEU A 44 -6.16 6.40 -19.99
N MET A 45 -7.14 6.64 -20.86
CA MET A 45 -8.50 6.10 -20.71
C MET A 45 -9.12 5.73 -22.05
N LYS A 46 -10.01 4.72 -22.04
CA LYS A 46 -10.83 4.34 -23.20
C LYS A 46 -11.60 5.54 -23.77
N PRO A 47 -11.84 5.63 -25.08
CA PRO A 47 -11.47 4.67 -26.14
C PRO A 47 -10.03 4.86 -26.67
N TYR A 48 -9.18 5.58 -25.96
CA TYR A 48 -7.80 5.92 -26.34
C TYR A 48 -7.64 6.70 -27.66
N GLN A 49 -8.73 7.25 -28.20
CA GLN A 49 -8.69 8.11 -29.39
C GLN A 49 -7.94 9.42 -29.05
N GLY A 50 -6.96 9.81 -29.87
CA GLY A 50 -6.16 11.01 -29.68
C GLY A 50 -5.05 10.89 -28.61
N VAL A 51 -4.98 9.77 -27.89
CA VAL A 51 -3.97 9.50 -26.85
C VAL A 51 -2.55 9.48 -27.39
N GLY A 52 -2.35 9.13 -28.67
CA GLY A 52 -1.03 9.12 -29.32
C GLY A 52 -0.31 10.48 -29.36
N SER A 53 -0.97 11.58 -28.98
CA SER A 53 -0.32 12.89 -28.77
C SER A 53 0.29 13.06 -27.38
N GLN A 54 -0.24 12.38 -26.37
CA GLN A 54 0.12 12.51 -24.96
C GLN A 54 0.80 11.25 -24.40
N TRP A 55 0.78 10.15 -25.15
CA TRP A 55 1.41 8.90 -24.75
C TRP A 55 2.15 8.27 -25.94
N ASP A 56 3.40 7.91 -25.69
CA ASP A 56 4.22 7.12 -26.57
C ASP A 56 3.99 5.62 -26.28
N PHE A 57 3.86 4.81 -27.33
CA PHE A 57 3.72 3.35 -27.25
C PHE A 57 4.94 2.70 -27.88
N TRP A 58 5.51 1.68 -27.24
CA TRP A 58 6.76 1.05 -27.68
C TRP A 58 6.77 -0.47 -27.53
N GLY A 59 7.56 -1.14 -28.37
CA GLY A 59 7.81 -2.58 -28.30
C GLY A 59 6.61 -3.41 -28.75
N SER A 60 6.26 -4.44 -27.98
CA SER A 60 5.10 -5.31 -28.24
C SER A 60 3.75 -4.68 -27.93
N THR A 61 3.71 -3.40 -27.55
CA THR A 61 2.50 -2.76 -27.07
C THR A 61 1.45 -2.64 -28.18
N LEU A 62 0.24 -3.14 -27.90
CA LEU A 62 -0.92 -3.11 -28.79
C LEU A 62 -2.05 -2.32 -28.14
N VAL A 63 -2.66 -1.40 -28.90
CA VAL A 63 -3.81 -0.61 -28.44
C VAL A 63 -5.09 -1.14 -29.07
N THR A 64 -6.09 -1.41 -28.23
CA THR A 64 -7.47 -1.75 -28.68
C THR A 64 -8.45 -0.70 -28.17
N SER A 65 -9.73 -0.80 -28.50
CA SER A 65 -10.76 0.10 -27.94
C SER A 65 -11.01 -0.11 -26.44
N SER A 66 -10.55 -1.24 -25.88
CA SER A 66 -10.94 -1.70 -24.54
C SER A 66 -9.78 -1.82 -23.56
N TYR A 67 -8.55 -1.95 -24.05
CA TYR A 67 -7.33 -2.07 -23.26
C TYR A 67 -6.10 -1.72 -24.10
N VAL A 68 -5.01 -1.38 -23.43
CA VAL A 68 -3.66 -1.32 -23.98
C VAL A 68 -2.88 -2.52 -23.47
N ARG A 69 -2.51 -3.44 -24.36
CA ARG A 69 -1.72 -4.62 -24.02
C ARG A 69 -0.25 -4.29 -24.13
N LEU A 70 0.51 -4.37 -23.05
CA LEU A 70 1.96 -4.14 -23.03
C LEU A 70 2.70 -5.33 -23.63
N THR A 71 2.38 -6.55 -23.18
CA THR A 71 2.88 -7.80 -23.76
C THR A 71 1.74 -8.79 -23.96
N PRO A 72 1.77 -9.61 -25.03
CA PRO A 72 0.93 -10.79 -25.15
C PRO A 72 1.46 -11.96 -24.32
N ASP A 73 0.63 -12.99 -24.12
CA ASP A 73 1.02 -14.32 -23.60
C ASP A 73 1.90 -15.07 -24.62
N GLU A 74 3.03 -14.46 -24.95
CA GLU A 74 4.12 -15.00 -25.78
C GLU A 74 5.45 -14.70 -25.08
N ARG A 75 6.44 -15.56 -25.29
CA ARG A 75 7.78 -15.44 -24.69
C ARG A 75 8.56 -14.27 -25.27
N SER A 76 9.50 -13.76 -24.48
CA SER A 76 10.51 -12.78 -24.89
C SER A 76 9.93 -11.49 -25.48
N LYS A 77 8.85 -10.98 -24.88
CA LYS A 77 8.22 -9.72 -25.29
C LYS A 77 8.54 -8.62 -24.29
N GLN A 78 8.61 -7.41 -24.80
CA GLN A 78 8.85 -6.20 -24.03
C GLN A 78 8.00 -5.10 -24.61
N GLY A 79 7.23 -4.42 -23.77
CA GLY A 79 6.38 -3.33 -24.20
C GLY A 79 6.25 -2.27 -23.11
N SER A 80 6.03 -1.03 -23.54
CA SER A 80 5.84 0.08 -22.62
C SER A 80 4.97 1.19 -23.21
N ILE A 81 4.36 1.94 -22.30
CA ILE A 81 3.67 3.19 -22.56
C ILE A 81 4.27 4.28 -21.68
N TRP A 82 4.41 5.47 -22.23
CA TRP A 82 5.01 6.60 -21.53
C TRP A 82 4.26 7.88 -21.83
N ASN A 83 3.88 8.61 -20.78
CA ASN A 83 3.31 9.94 -20.94
C ASN A 83 4.38 10.89 -21.47
N THR A 84 4.03 11.71 -22.47
CA THR A 84 4.96 12.65 -23.12
C THR A 84 5.10 13.97 -22.37
N VAL A 85 4.18 14.24 -21.43
CA VAL A 85 4.13 15.47 -20.64
C VAL A 85 4.76 15.23 -19.26
N PRO A 86 5.79 16.00 -18.85
CA PRO A 86 6.34 15.90 -17.50
C PRO A 86 5.33 16.39 -16.46
N CYS A 87 5.21 15.70 -15.33
CA CYS A 87 4.25 16.03 -14.27
C CYS A 87 4.88 16.98 -13.25
N TYR A 88 4.29 18.15 -13.06
CA TYR A 88 4.74 19.15 -12.07
C TYR A 88 3.90 19.16 -10.78
N LEU A 89 3.03 18.17 -10.58
CA LEU A 89 2.28 18.03 -9.34
C LEU A 89 3.19 17.60 -8.18
N LYS A 90 3.10 18.32 -7.06
CA LYS A 90 3.80 17.97 -5.81
C LYS A 90 3.12 16.81 -5.08
N ASP A 91 1.78 16.79 -5.12
CA ASP A 91 0.94 15.78 -4.50
C ASP A 91 -0.04 15.23 -5.52
N TRP A 92 -0.02 13.91 -5.68
CA TRP A 92 -0.78 13.22 -6.71
C TRP A 92 -1.15 11.81 -6.28
N GLU A 93 -2.19 11.31 -6.93
CA GLU A 93 -2.63 9.93 -6.79
C GLU A 93 -2.91 9.36 -8.19
N MET A 94 -2.23 8.26 -8.53
CA MET A 94 -2.41 7.55 -9.78
C MET A 94 -3.24 6.30 -9.52
N HIS A 95 -4.40 6.19 -10.16
CA HIS A 95 -5.19 4.96 -10.20
C HIS A 95 -4.91 4.21 -11.49
N VAL A 96 -4.42 2.99 -11.37
CA VAL A 96 -4.16 2.10 -12.50
C VAL A 96 -5.15 0.95 -12.44
N GLN A 97 -5.98 0.83 -13.46
CA GLN A 97 -6.75 -0.38 -13.72
C GLN A 97 -5.95 -1.25 -14.68
N PHE A 98 -5.61 -2.45 -14.27
CA PHE A 98 -4.80 -3.39 -15.04
C PHE A 98 -5.41 -4.78 -15.02
N LYS A 99 -4.89 -5.68 -15.86
CA LYS A 99 -5.23 -7.10 -15.82
C LYS A 99 -4.01 -7.92 -16.21
N VAL A 100 -3.63 -8.87 -15.38
CA VAL A 100 -2.61 -9.88 -15.70
C VAL A 100 -3.29 -11.22 -15.89
N HIS A 101 -3.17 -11.81 -17.07
CA HIS A 101 -3.86 -13.06 -17.39
C HIS A 101 -3.15 -13.87 -18.46
N GLY A 102 -3.27 -15.19 -18.38
CA GLY A 102 -2.64 -16.07 -19.36
C GLY A 102 -2.95 -17.55 -19.13
N SER A 103 -2.54 -18.34 -20.11
CA SER A 103 -2.83 -19.77 -20.20
C SER A 103 -1.88 -20.65 -19.39
N GLY A 104 -0.78 -20.06 -18.90
CA GLY A 104 0.21 -20.71 -18.04
C GLY A 104 -0.43 -21.41 -16.83
N LYS A 105 -0.13 -22.71 -16.67
CA LYS A 105 -0.62 -23.53 -15.55
C LYS A 105 0.26 -23.35 -14.32
N LYS A 106 -0.35 -23.31 -13.13
CA LYS A 106 0.35 -23.15 -11.85
C LYS A 106 1.27 -21.91 -11.92
N ASN A 107 2.55 -22.08 -11.58
CA ASN A 107 3.56 -21.01 -11.49
C ASN A 107 4.38 -20.84 -12.78
N LEU A 108 3.92 -21.40 -13.91
CA LEU A 108 4.60 -21.27 -15.21
C LEU A 108 4.03 -20.05 -15.97
N HIS A 109 4.24 -18.87 -15.40
CA HIS A 109 3.83 -17.57 -15.93
C HIS A 109 4.83 -16.49 -15.48
N GLY A 110 4.87 -15.35 -16.18
CA GLY A 110 5.81 -14.29 -15.87
C GLY A 110 5.93 -13.21 -16.95
N ASP A 111 6.70 -12.14 -16.71
CA ASP A 111 7.39 -11.87 -15.43
C ASP A 111 6.58 -10.86 -14.59
N GLY A 112 5.89 -9.93 -15.24
CA GLY A 112 4.99 -8.98 -14.58
C GLY A 112 4.96 -7.63 -15.29
N LEU A 113 4.55 -6.60 -14.55
CA LEU A 113 4.54 -5.22 -15.03
C LEU A 113 5.08 -4.25 -13.99
N ALA A 114 5.41 -3.04 -14.43
CA ALA A 114 5.90 -1.97 -13.59
C ALA A 114 5.19 -0.65 -13.93
N ILE A 115 4.90 0.14 -12.89
CA ILE A 115 4.41 1.52 -12.99
C ILE A 115 5.54 2.46 -12.61
N TRP A 116 5.76 3.49 -13.43
CA TRP A 116 6.92 4.36 -13.35
C TRP A 116 6.53 5.80 -13.10
N TYR A 117 7.36 6.48 -12.31
CA TYR A 117 7.49 7.93 -12.27
C TYR A 117 8.98 8.27 -12.35
N THR A 118 9.49 8.53 -13.56
CA THR A 118 10.94 8.58 -13.81
C THR A 118 11.39 9.75 -14.68
N ARG A 119 12.66 10.15 -14.53
CA ARG A 119 13.26 11.26 -15.31
C ARG A 119 13.27 10.98 -16.81
N ASP A 120 13.67 9.76 -17.16
CA ASP A 120 13.86 9.32 -18.53
C ASP A 120 12.67 8.42 -18.91
N ARG A 121 12.16 8.54 -20.14
CA ARG A 121 11.10 7.69 -20.72
C ARG A 121 11.63 6.94 -21.94
N LEU A 122 10.98 5.85 -22.36
CA LEU A 122 11.33 5.09 -23.58
C LEU A 122 12.78 4.55 -23.63
N HIS A 123 13.31 4.09 -22.49
CA HIS A 123 14.62 3.44 -22.42
C HIS A 123 14.46 1.95 -22.09
N PRO A 124 14.29 1.07 -23.09
CA PRO A 124 14.06 -0.35 -22.84
C PRO A 124 15.27 -0.99 -22.14
N GLY A 125 15.00 -2.00 -21.32
CA GLY A 125 16.02 -2.66 -20.52
C GLY A 125 15.47 -3.88 -19.78
N PRO A 126 16.31 -4.51 -18.95
CA PRO A 126 16.02 -5.82 -18.36
C PRO A 126 14.96 -5.79 -17.25
N VAL A 127 14.53 -4.61 -16.78
CA VAL A 127 13.63 -4.47 -15.64
C VAL A 127 12.23 -4.15 -16.14
N PHE A 128 11.44 -5.20 -16.36
CA PHE A 128 10.08 -5.09 -16.89
C PHE A 128 10.00 -4.19 -18.14
N SER A 129 10.96 -4.26 -19.07
CA SER A 129 11.08 -3.39 -20.25
C SER A 129 11.50 -1.93 -19.98
N ASN A 130 12.22 -1.66 -18.88
CA ASN A 130 12.89 -0.38 -18.61
C ASN A 130 14.33 -0.60 -18.12
N LYS A 131 15.14 0.47 -18.13
CA LYS A 131 16.52 0.43 -17.65
C LYS A 131 16.59 0.16 -16.14
N ALA A 132 17.60 -0.61 -15.72
CA ALA A 132 17.76 -1.00 -14.32
C ALA A 132 18.20 0.14 -13.39
N GLN A 133 18.96 1.10 -13.92
CA GLN A 133 19.44 2.29 -13.20
C GLN A 133 18.58 3.51 -13.55
N PHE A 134 17.32 3.46 -13.14
CA PHE A 134 16.37 4.57 -13.31
C PHE A 134 16.56 5.66 -12.26
N HIS A 135 16.06 6.86 -12.56
CA HIS A 135 15.96 7.96 -11.61
C HIS A 135 14.48 8.24 -11.36
N GLY A 136 14.00 8.01 -10.14
CA GLY A 136 12.60 8.19 -9.76
C GLY A 136 12.05 7.03 -8.94
N LEU A 137 10.76 6.75 -9.14
CA LEU A 137 9.99 5.70 -8.46
C LEU A 137 9.57 4.62 -9.47
N ALA A 138 9.64 3.38 -9.02
CA ALA A 138 9.03 2.22 -9.66
C ALA A 138 8.14 1.48 -8.66
N VAL A 139 6.95 1.07 -9.10
CA VAL A 139 6.11 0.10 -8.40
C VAL A 139 6.02 -1.14 -9.27
N PHE A 140 6.62 -2.23 -8.80
CA PHE A 140 6.67 -3.50 -9.49
C PHE A 140 5.48 -4.35 -9.09
N VAL A 141 4.90 -5.03 -10.07
CA VAL A 141 3.87 -6.04 -9.91
C VAL A 141 4.47 -7.32 -10.48
N ASP A 142 5.20 -8.03 -9.62
CA ASP A 142 5.99 -9.19 -9.98
C ASP A 142 5.16 -10.46 -9.81
N THR A 143 5.10 -11.29 -10.85
CA THR A 143 4.28 -12.50 -10.85
C THR A 143 5.08 -13.77 -10.74
N TYR A 144 6.41 -13.70 -10.82
CA TYR A 144 7.28 -14.86 -10.83
C TYR A 144 8.38 -14.72 -9.79
N SER A 145 8.61 -15.76 -8.99
CA SER A 145 9.72 -15.78 -8.04
C SER A 145 10.99 -16.21 -8.76
N ASN A 146 11.89 -15.28 -9.08
CA ASN A 146 13.20 -15.62 -9.62
C ASN A 146 14.15 -16.14 -8.54
N ASP A 147 13.97 -15.74 -7.27
CA ASP A 147 14.78 -16.25 -6.16
C ASP A 147 14.22 -17.55 -5.57
N GLU A 148 14.93 -18.67 -5.76
CA GLU A 148 14.58 -19.97 -5.15
C GLU A 148 14.60 -19.94 -3.61
N THR A 149 15.31 -18.97 -3.02
CA THR A 149 15.41 -18.79 -1.56
C THR A 149 14.40 -17.78 -1.01
N SER A 150 13.49 -17.27 -1.86
CA SER A 150 12.50 -16.28 -1.46
C SER A 150 11.53 -16.84 -0.42
N ASP A 151 11.32 -16.06 0.63
CA ASP A 151 10.27 -16.25 1.64
C ASP A 151 8.95 -15.54 1.28
N ARG A 152 8.91 -14.86 0.12
CA ARG A 152 7.76 -14.08 -0.34
C ARG A 152 6.76 -14.97 -1.08
N SER A 153 5.49 -14.65 -0.90
CA SER A 153 4.42 -15.24 -1.71
C SER A 153 4.18 -14.38 -2.95
N PHE A 154 4.27 -14.98 -4.14
CA PHE A 154 4.02 -14.32 -5.41
C PHE A 154 2.58 -14.59 -5.88
N PRO A 155 1.93 -13.64 -6.59
CA PRO A 155 2.47 -12.35 -7.03
C PRO A 155 2.78 -11.37 -5.90
N TYR A 156 3.83 -10.57 -6.09
CA TYR A 156 4.37 -9.66 -5.10
C TYR A 156 4.47 -8.24 -5.66
N ILE A 157 3.90 -7.28 -4.94
CA ILE A 157 3.95 -5.87 -5.30
C ILE A 157 5.00 -5.21 -4.42
N SER A 158 5.96 -4.52 -5.03
CA SER A 158 7.04 -3.84 -4.31
C SER A 158 7.29 -2.45 -4.89
N ALA A 159 7.91 -1.57 -4.11
CA ALA A 159 8.33 -0.25 -4.57
C ALA A 159 9.82 -0.03 -4.41
N MET A 160 10.41 0.70 -5.36
CA MET A 160 11.81 1.09 -5.35
C MET A 160 11.94 2.56 -5.75
N VAL A 161 12.69 3.32 -4.96
CA VAL A 161 13.14 4.68 -5.31
C VAL A 161 14.61 4.62 -5.64
N ASN A 162 14.99 5.22 -6.76
CA ASN A 162 16.34 5.14 -7.28
C ASN A 162 16.82 6.50 -7.80
N ASN A 163 18.08 6.82 -7.58
CA ASN A 163 18.77 8.00 -8.11
C ASN A 163 19.74 7.63 -9.25
N GLY A 164 19.60 6.43 -9.82
CA GLY A 164 20.48 5.90 -10.86
C GLY A 164 21.72 5.15 -10.36
N SER A 165 21.97 5.11 -9.05
CA SER A 165 23.15 4.43 -8.49
C SER A 165 22.96 2.92 -8.32
N VAL A 166 21.75 2.48 -8.00
CA VAL A 166 21.45 1.08 -7.71
C VAL A 166 20.86 0.41 -8.94
N SER A 167 21.32 -0.78 -9.29
CA SER A 167 20.67 -1.59 -10.33
C SER A 167 19.64 -2.50 -9.66
N TYR A 168 18.42 -2.56 -10.21
CA TYR A 168 17.47 -3.60 -9.82
C TYR A 168 18.03 -4.98 -10.15
N ASP A 169 18.04 -5.88 -9.17
CA ASP A 169 18.47 -7.26 -9.34
C ASP A 169 17.27 -8.15 -9.66
N HIS A 170 17.07 -8.43 -10.95
CA HIS A 170 15.98 -9.28 -11.41
C HIS A 170 16.14 -10.75 -10.96
N GLY A 171 17.36 -11.24 -10.74
CA GLY A 171 17.57 -12.60 -10.22
C GLY A 171 17.20 -12.76 -8.75
N LYS A 172 16.95 -11.65 -8.05
CA LYS A 172 16.58 -11.58 -6.64
C LYS A 172 15.31 -10.76 -6.40
N ASP A 173 14.47 -10.61 -7.42
CA ASP A 173 13.18 -9.93 -7.34
C ASP A 173 13.28 -8.52 -6.71
N GLY A 174 14.41 -7.82 -6.95
CA GLY A 174 14.67 -6.48 -6.42
C GLY A 174 14.88 -6.38 -4.90
N ARG A 175 15.03 -7.52 -4.19
CA ARG A 175 14.99 -7.61 -2.72
C ARG A 175 15.91 -6.63 -1.99
N SER A 176 17.11 -6.39 -2.50
CA SER A 176 18.11 -5.52 -1.85
C SER A 176 17.79 -4.02 -1.93
N SER A 177 16.92 -3.63 -2.86
CA SER A 177 16.60 -2.22 -3.16
C SER A 177 15.13 -1.86 -2.90
N GLU A 178 14.38 -2.77 -2.30
CA GLU A 178 12.98 -2.60 -2.00
C GLU A 178 12.75 -1.69 -0.79
N LEU A 179 11.75 -0.82 -0.90
CA LEU A 179 11.26 0.02 0.21
C LEU A 179 10.21 -0.68 1.08
N GLY A 180 9.44 -1.57 0.46
CA GLY A 180 8.41 -2.39 1.06
C GLY A 180 7.55 -3.02 -0.03
N GLY A 181 6.68 -3.93 0.38
CA GLY A 181 5.82 -4.67 -0.53
C GLY A 181 4.83 -5.59 0.16
N CYS A 182 3.93 -6.16 -0.63
CA CYS A 182 2.91 -7.09 -0.16
C CYS A 182 2.59 -8.15 -1.22
N SER A 183 2.10 -9.31 -0.78
CA SER A 183 1.55 -10.33 -1.68
C SER A 183 0.10 -10.00 -2.04
N ALA A 184 -0.27 -10.15 -3.31
CA ALA A 184 -1.62 -9.89 -3.81
C ALA A 184 -1.98 -10.85 -4.95
N GLU A 185 -3.14 -11.50 -4.84
CA GLU A 185 -3.68 -12.42 -5.85
C GLU A 185 -4.27 -11.63 -7.03
N ILE A 186 -3.41 -11.19 -7.95
CA ILE A 186 -3.78 -10.33 -9.08
C ILE A 186 -4.00 -11.06 -10.41
N ARG A 187 -3.46 -12.28 -10.54
CA ARG A 187 -3.42 -12.99 -11.83
C ARG A 187 -4.71 -13.75 -12.08
N ASN A 188 -5.23 -13.70 -13.30
CA ASN A 188 -6.42 -14.43 -13.74
C ASN A 188 -7.66 -14.19 -12.84
N ARG A 189 -7.83 -12.95 -12.35
CA ARG A 189 -9.05 -12.56 -11.64
C ARG A 189 -10.21 -12.38 -12.63
N ASP A 190 -11.40 -12.82 -12.23
CA ASP A 190 -12.63 -12.70 -13.04
C ASP A 190 -13.17 -11.26 -13.08
N TYR A 191 -12.76 -10.44 -12.13
CA TYR A 191 -13.13 -9.04 -11.98
C TYR A 191 -11.93 -8.11 -12.23
N ASP A 192 -12.18 -6.81 -12.11
CA ASP A 192 -11.19 -5.77 -12.33
C ASP A 192 -10.16 -5.73 -11.18
N THR A 193 -8.89 -5.48 -11.51
CA THR A 193 -7.82 -5.28 -10.53
C THR A 193 -7.29 -3.86 -10.62
N TYR A 194 -7.15 -3.22 -9.47
CA TYR A 194 -6.73 -1.83 -9.34
C TYR A 194 -5.51 -1.67 -8.44
N LEU A 195 -4.68 -0.70 -8.80
CA LEU A 195 -3.53 -0.23 -8.02
C LEU A 195 -3.67 1.28 -7.85
N ALA A 196 -3.59 1.78 -6.63
CA ALA A 196 -3.49 3.21 -6.35
C ALA A 196 -2.09 3.52 -5.82
N VAL A 197 -1.40 4.45 -6.48
CA VAL A 197 -0.10 4.96 -6.06
C VAL A 197 -0.25 6.42 -5.68
N ARG A 198 -0.12 6.71 -4.39
CA ARG A 198 -0.29 8.04 -3.81
C ARG A 198 1.05 8.56 -3.32
N TYR A 199 1.43 9.74 -3.77
CA TYR A 199 2.59 10.47 -3.24
C TYR A 199 2.15 11.85 -2.78
N SER A 200 2.32 12.13 -1.49
CA SER A 200 1.96 13.43 -0.92
C SER A 200 2.81 13.72 0.31
N LYS A 201 3.32 14.95 0.44
CA LYS A 201 4.16 15.39 1.57
C LYS A 201 5.26 14.39 1.97
N GLY A 202 5.93 13.82 0.96
CA GLY A 202 7.01 12.85 1.14
C GLY A 202 6.58 11.49 1.72
N ARG A 203 5.28 11.17 1.69
CA ARG A 203 4.74 9.86 2.02
C ARG A 203 4.30 9.16 0.73
N LEU A 204 4.79 7.93 0.53
CA LEU A 204 4.37 7.04 -0.54
C LEU A 204 3.43 5.98 0.04
N THR A 205 2.22 5.93 -0.50
CA THR A 205 1.24 4.91 -0.15
C THR A 205 0.84 4.16 -1.42
N VAL A 206 0.94 2.82 -1.39
CA VAL A 206 0.48 1.93 -2.46
C VAL A 206 -0.66 1.08 -1.91
N MET A 207 -1.79 1.08 -2.62
CA MET A 207 -2.98 0.32 -2.25
C MET A 207 -3.46 -0.51 -3.43
N VAL A 208 -4.11 -1.62 -3.13
CA VAL A 208 -4.64 -2.56 -4.14
C VAL A 208 -6.10 -2.86 -3.88
N ASP A 209 -6.87 -3.00 -4.95
CA ASP A 209 -8.21 -3.60 -4.91
C ASP A 209 -8.24 -4.73 -5.91
N VAL A 210 -8.26 -5.96 -5.39
CA VAL A 210 -8.12 -7.20 -6.15
C VAL A 210 -9.08 -8.26 -5.63
N ASP A 211 -10.08 -7.89 -4.82
CA ASP A 211 -11.01 -8.83 -4.17
C ASP A 211 -12.48 -8.58 -4.55
N ASP A 212 -12.76 -7.65 -5.48
CA ASP A 212 -14.11 -7.22 -5.90
C ASP A 212 -14.97 -6.69 -4.73
N LYS A 213 -14.32 -6.04 -3.78
CA LYS A 213 -14.98 -5.45 -2.60
C LYS A 213 -15.14 -3.95 -2.70
N ASN A 214 -14.58 -3.33 -3.75
CA ASN A 214 -14.47 -1.88 -3.88
C ASN A 214 -13.82 -1.27 -2.62
N GLU A 215 -12.81 -1.95 -2.10
CA GLU A 215 -12.09 -1.61 -0.87
C GLU A 215 -10.59 -1.62 -1.12
N TRP A 216 -9.94 -0.48 -0.87
CA TRP A 216 -8.49 -0.35 -0.99
C TRP A 216 -7.80 -1.01 0.19
N LYS A 217 -7.00 -2.04 -0.10
CA LYS A 217 -6.10 -2.66 0.87
C LYS A 217 -4.72 -2.02 0.78
N GLU A 218 -4.21 -1.52 1.91
CA GLU A 218 -2.85 -0.98 1.99
C GLU A 218 -1.81 -2.07 1.73
N CYS A 219 -0.85 -1.77 0.87
CA CYS A 219 0.28 -2.62 0.52
C CYS A 219 1.60 -2.04 1.02
N ILE A 220 1.82 -0.75 0.77
CA ILE A 220 3.04 -0.02 1.15
C ILE A 220 2.59 1.30 1.74
N ASP A 221 3.19 1.70 2.86
CA ASP A 221 2.99 3.03 3.44
C ASP A 221 4.27 3.48 4.14
N ILE A 222 5.01 4.37 3.49
CA ILE A 222 6.34 4.80 3.93
C ILE A 222 6.49 6.32 3.82
N GLY A 223 6.98 6.94 4.89
CA GLY A 223 7.36 8.35 4.93
C GLY A 223 8.82 8.59 4.54
N GLY A 224 9.18 9.85 4.35
CA GLY A 224 10.56 10.25 4.05
C GLY A 224 10.99 10.00 2.61
N VAL A 225 10.05 9.67 1.71
CA VAL A 225 10.31 9.56 0.27
C VAL A 225 10.45 10.97 -0.31
N ARG A 226 11.50 11.19 -1.10
CA ARG A 226 11.74 12.43 -1.82
C ARG A 226 11.75 12.14 -3.31
N LEU A 227 10.81 12.71 -4.03
CA LEU A 227 10.73 12.64 -5.49
C LEU A 227 10.66 14.06 -6.07
N PRO A 228 11.37 14.35 -7.17
CA PRO A 228 11.26 15.62 -7.85
C PRO A 228 9.96 15.74 -8.63
N THR A 229 9.55 16.98 -8.91
CA THR A 229 8.61 17.29 -9.98
C THR A 229 9.30 17.26 -11.34
N GLY A 230 8.54 17.14 -12.42
CA GLY A 230 9.03 17.20 -13.80
C GLY A 230 9.45 15.84 -14.39
N TYR A 231 9.12 14.74 -13.72
CA TYR A 231 9.32 13.39 -14.24
C TYR A 231 8.09 12.89 -15.00
N TYR A 232 8.23 11.76 -15.68
CA TYR A 232 7.22 11.19 -16.56
C TYR A 232 6.56 9.97 -15.93
N PHE A 233 5.25 9.84 -16.11
CA PHE A 233 4.54 8.61 -15.82
C PHE A 233 4.71 7.60 -16.96
N GLY A 234 4.77 6.32 -16.61
CA GLY A 234 4.79 5.24 -17.59
C GLY A 234 4.34 3.93 -17.00
N ALA A 235 4.11 2.96 -17.86
CA ALA A 235 3.92 1.57 -17.49
C ALA A 235 4.65 0.67 -18.49
N SER A 236 5.23 -0.42 -18.03
CA SER A 236 5.93 -1.36 -18.90
C SER A 236 5.78 -2.79 -18.39
N ALA A 237 5.96 -3.76 -19.28
CA ALA A 237 5.91 -5.17 -18.94
C ALA A 237 6.90 -5.94 -19.80
N ALA A 238 7.32 -7.10 -19.29
CA ALA A 238 8.18 -8.02 -20.00
C ALA A 238 7.76 -9.47 -19.75
N THR A 239 8.04 -10.32 -20.72
CA THR A 239 7.93 -11.77 -20.62
C THR A 239 9.29 -12.41 -20.93
N GLY A 240 9.71 -13.37 -20.11
CA GLY A 240 10.92 -14.16 -20.30
C GLY A 240 10.65 -15.47 -21.04
N ASP A 241 11.12 -16.57 -20.46
CA ASP A 241 10.78 -17.95 -20.87
C ASP A 241 9.33 -18.32 -20.53
N LEU A 242 8.76 -17.61 -19.55
CA LEU A 242 7.35 -17.64 -19.18
C LEU A 242 6.66 -16.39 -19.71
N SER A 243 5.34 -16.43 -19.80
CA SER A 243 4.55 -15.35 -20.37
C SER A 243 3.21 -15.17 -19.69
N ASP A 244 2.67 -13.96 -19.83
CA ASP A 244 1.31 -13.56 -19.54
C ASP A 244 0.93 -12.37 -20.44
N ASN A 245 -0.37 -12.16 -20.61
CA ASN A 245 -0.87 -10.89 -21.09
C ASN A 245 -0.82 -9.86 -19.96
N HIS A 246 -0.22 -8.70 -20.24
CA HIS A 246 -0.18 -7.57 -19.33
C HIS A 246 -0.96 -6.40 -19.93
N ASP A 247 -2.21 -6.23 -19.49
CA ASP A 247 -3.12 -5.22 -20.04
C ASP A 247 -3.27 -4.03 -19.07
N ILE A 248 -3.12 -2.81 -19.57
CA ILE A 248 -3.48 -1.56 -18.91
C ILE A 248 -4.82 -1.10 -19.47
N ILE A 249 -5.83 -1.04 -18.60
CA ILE A 249 -7.18 -0.62 -18.95
C ILE A 249 -7.30 0.90 -18.76
N SER A 250 -6.79 1.44 -17.66
CA SER A 250 -6.68 2.89 -17.49
C SER A 250 -5.56 3.28 -16.53
N MET A 251 -5.04 4.48 -16.73
CA MET A 251 -4.20 5.19 -15.77
C MET A 251 -4.85 6.56 -15.58
N LYS A 252 -5.26 6.90 -14.36
CA LYS A 252 -5.94 8.16 -14.04
C LYS A 252 -5.14 8.88 -12.97
N LEU A 253 -4.62 10.05 -13.31
CA LEU A 253 -3.88 10.88 -12.36
C LEU A 253 -4.79 11.94 -11.76
N TYR A 254 -4.84 12.00 -10.44
CA TYR A 254 -5.56 13.02 -9.69
C TYR A 254 -4.58 13.94 -8.97
N GLN A 255 -4.84 15.23 -9.03
CA GLN A 255 -4.16 16.21 -8.19
C GLN A 255 -4.75 16.17 -6.78
N LEU A 256 -3.88 16.14 -5.77
CA LEU A 256 -4.32 16.28 -4.39
C LEU A 256 -4.20 17.75 -3.98
N MET A 257 -5.28 18.30 -3.45
CA MET A 257 -5.32 19.69 -2.96
C MET A 257 -4.70 19.73 -1.56
N VAL A 258 -3.37 19.89 -1.52
CA VAL A 258 -2.58 19.91 -0.29
C VAL A 258 -1.89 21.25 -0.15
N GLU A 259 -2.05 21.90 1.00
CA GLU A 259 -1.36 23.14 1.32
C GLU A 259 0.11 22.88 1.65
N HIS A 260 1.00 23.68 1.04
CA HIS A 260 2.44 23.72 1.29
C HIS A 260 2.80 25.01 2.01
N SER A 261 3.83 24.98 2.85
CA SER A 261 4.33 26.21 3.48
C SER A 261 5.00 27.13 2.44
N PRO A 262 5.09 28.45 2.69
CA PRO A 262 5.79 29.36 1.79
C PRO A 262 7.25 28.95 1.55
N GLU A 263 7.92 28.35 2.54
CA GLU A 263 9.28 27.82 2.38
C GLU A 263 9.32 26.64 1.41
N GLU A 264 8.35 25.73 1.49
CA GLU A 264 8.20 24.60 0.58
C GLU A 264 7.86 25.08 -0.84
N GLU A 265 7.08 26.14 -1.00
CA GLU A 265 6.76 26.72 -2.31
C GLU A 265 7.95 27.38 -3.01
N ASN A 266 8.88 27.95 -2.23
CA ASN A 266 10.10 28.59 -2.75
C ASN A 266 11.19 27.59 -3.17
N LEU A 267 11.06 26.31 -2.83
CA LEU A 267 12.01 25.28 -3.24
C LEU A 267 11.87 24.96 -4.74
N ASP A 268 12.99 24.74 -5.42
CA ASP A 268 12.97 24.18 -6.78
C ASP A 268 12.77 22.66 -6.72
N TRP A 269 11.51 22.23 -6.76
CA TRP A 269 11.12 20.81 -6.69
C TRP A 269 11.65 19.96 -7.85
N THR A 270 12.06 20.58 -8.96
CA THR A 270 12.63 19.85 -10.11
C THR A 270 14.05 19.35 -9.85
N LYS A 271 14.73 19.90 -8.85
CA LYS A 271 16.12 19.57 -8.48
C LYS A 271 16.23 18.62 -7.29
N ILE A 272 15.12 18.09 -6.80
CA ILE A 272 15.14 17.11 -5.70
C ILE A 272 15.73 15.79 -6.22
N GLU A 273 16.80 15.32 -5.59
CA GLU A 273 17.34 14.00 -5.89
C GLU A 273 16.44 12.89 -5.30
N PRO A 274 16.02 11.90 -6.11
CA PRO A 274 15.24 10.77 -5.62
C PRO A 274 15.93 10.05 -4.47
N SER A 275 15.29 10.00 -3.31
CA SER A 275 15.89 9.39 -2.11
C SER A 275 14.81 9.03 -1.09
N VAL A 276 15.19 8.19 -0.13
CA VAL A 276 14.35 7.91 1.04
C VAL A 276 15.15 8.22 2.29
N SER A 277 14.71 9.20 3.06
CA SER A 277 15.21 9.41 4.41
C SER A 277 14.65 8.30 5.28
N LEU A 278 15.44 7.27 5.54
CA LEU A 278 15.11 6.24 6.52
C LEU A 278 15.05 6.90 7.90
N LEU A 279 13.91 7.49 8.26
CA LEU A 279 13.51 7.51 9.65
C LEU A 279 13.37 6.03 9.99
N LYS A 280 14.33 5.48 10.74
CA LYS A 280 14.24 4.13 11.31
C LYS A 280 12.80 3.93 11.74
N SER A 281 12.05 3.11 11.02
CA SER A 281 10.77 2.62 11.51
C SER A 281 11.08 2.04 12.89
N PRO A 282 10.35 2.38 13.97
CA PRO A 282 10.66 1.91 15.31
C PRO A 282 10.67 0.37 15.52
N LYS A 283 10.65 -0.43 14.46
CA LYS A 283 10.65 -1.89 14.49
C LYS A 283 12.03 -2.55 14.42
N ASP A 284 13.08 -1.85 13.98
CA ASP A 284 14.42 -2.44 13.87
C ASP A 284 15.46 -1.71 14.75
N ASN A 285 15.30 -1.87 16.06
CA ASN A 285 16.40 -1.75 17.03
C ASN A 285 16.50 -3.07 17.80
N ILE A 286 16.85 -4.14 17.09
CA ILE A 286 17.55 -5.26 17.69
C ILE A 286 18.90 -5.26 16.99
N ASP A 287 19.87 -4.67 17.69
CA ASP A 287 21.33 -4.86 17.59
C ASP A 287 22.02 -3.58 18.08
N ASP A 288 21.84 -3.30 19.38
CA ASP A 288 22.81 -2.51 20.13
C ASP A 288 23.64 -3.51 20.97
N PRO A 289 24.94 -3.73 20.66
CA PRO A 289 25.81 -4.57 21.48
C PRO A 289 26.24 -3.87 22.77
N THR A 290 25.78 -2.65 23.05
CA THR A 290 26.06 -1.94 24.29
C THR A 290 24.97 -2.24 25.32
N GLY A 291 25.14 -3.36 26.02
CA GLY A 291 24.25 -3.81 27.08
C GLY A 291 24.08 -2.77 28.18
N ASN A 292 22.95 -2.05 28.13
CA ASN A 292 22.39 -1.34 29.27
C ASN A 292 21.13 -2.08 29.71
N PHE A 293 21.27 -2.88 30.75
CA PHE A 293 20.24 -3.75 31.33
C PHE A 293 19.07 -2.91 31.86
N ARG A 294 18.10 -2.57 31.01
CA ARG A 294 16.76 -2.14 31.42
C ARG A 294 15.77 -3.17 30.88
N GLY A 295 15.25 -3.97 31.82
CA GLY A 295 14.50 -5.19 31.55
C GLY A 295 13.35 -5.01 30.56
N THR A 296 13.26 -5.95 29.63
CA THR A 296 12.09 -6.18 28.78
C THR A 296 10.81 -6.23 29.64
N PRO A 297 9.71 -5.58 29.22
CA PRO A 297 8.43 -5.73 29.90
C PRO A 297 8.04 -7.21 29.84
N LEU A 298 7.98 -7.86 31.00
CA LEU A 298 7.56 -9.24 31.11
C LEU A 298 6.10 -9.33 30.66
N THR A 299 5.82 -10.10 29.61
CA THR A 299 4.46 -10.47 29.22
C THR A 299 3.71 -11.04 30.42
N GLY A 300 2.42 -10.74 30.60
CA GLY A 300 1.65 -11.04 31.82
C GLY A 300 1.76 -12.50 32.30
N TRP A 301 1.94 -13.44 31.36
CA TRP A 301 2.22 -14.85 31.66
C TRP A 301 3.55 -15.08 32.39
N LYS A 302 4.62 -14.37 32.02
CA LYS A 302 5.92 -14.44 32.69
C LYS A 302 5.88 -13.84 34.09
N VAL A 303 5.13 -12.75 34.29
CA VAL A 303 4.90 -12.17 35.63
C VAL A 303 4.12 -13.15 36.51
N PHE A 304 3.07 -13.76 35.97
CA PHE A 304 2.29 -14.78 36.68
C PHE A 304 3.16 -15.97 37.13
N LEU A 305 4.00 -16.51 36.24
CA LEU A 305 4.91 -17.60 36.59
C LEU A 305 5.93 -17.21 37.66
N LEU A 306 6.51 -16.01 37.59
CA LEU A 306 7.45 -15.52 38.60
C LEU A 306 6.78 -15.36 39.97
N LEU A 307 5.56 -14.83 40.02
CA LEU A 307 4.80 -14.71 41.26
C LEU A 307 4.46 -16.10 41.84
N LEU A 308 4.03 -17.04 41.00
CA LEU A 308 3.76 -18.42 41.41
C LEU A 308 5.00 -19.11 41.99
N CYS A 309 6.16 -18.99 41.32
CA CYS A 309 7.41 -19.55 41.82
C CYS A 309 7.86 -18.90 43.13
N SER A 310 7.69 -17.59 43.29
CA SER A 310 8.02 -16.88 44.53
C SER A 310 7.15 -17.34 45.70
N LEU A 311 5.84 -17.52 45.49
CA LEU A 311 4.91 -17.99 46.49
C LEU A 311 5.26 -19.42 46.93
N LEU A 312 5.54 -20.31 45.98
CA LEU A 312 5.97 -21.69 46.27
C LEU A 312 7.29 -21.69 47.05
N GLY A 313 8.24 -20.84 46.69
CA GLY A 313 9.50 -20.67 47.41
C GLY A 313 9.29 -20.25 48.87
N ILE A 314 8.42 -19.28 49.13
CA ILE A 314 8.09 -18.83 50.49
C ILE A 314 7.45 -19.95 51.31
N VAL A 315 6.53 -20.72 50.72
CA VAL A 315 5.89 -21.86 51.39
C VAL A 315 6.93 -22.92 51.77
N VAL A 316 7.84 -23.26 50.84
CA VAL A 316 8.93 -24.21 51.13
C VAL A 316 9.83 -23.70 52.25
N CYS A 317 10.24 -22.43 52.22
CA CYS A 317 11.05 -21.83 53.28
C CYS A 317 10.33 -21.83 54.64
N ALA A 318 9.02 -21.56 54.66
CA ALA A 318 8.23 -21.59 55.89
C ALA A 318 8.12 -23.01 56.47
N VAL A 319 7.88 -24.02 55.62
CA VAL A 319 7.81 -25.43 56.06
C VAL A 319 9.17 -25.91 56.58
N VAL A 320 10.26 -25.64 55.84
CA VAL A 320 11.62 -25.99 56.29
C VAL A 320 11.97 -25.25 57.58
N GLY A 321 11.63 -23.97 57.68
CA GLY A 321 11.80 -23.17 58.89
C GLY A 321 11.04 -23.74 60.09
N ALA A 322 9.78 -24.15 59.90
CA ALA A 322 8.97 -24.78 60.94
C ALA A 322 9.55 -26.14 61.38
N VAL A 323 9.99 -26.98 60.44
CA VAL A 323 10.62 -28.28 60.74
C VAL A 323 11.93 -28.10 61.51
N VAL A 324 12.78 -27.16 61.07
CA VAL A 324 14.05 -26.86 61.77
C VAL A 324 13.78 -26.28 63.16
N PHE A 325 12.77 -25.41 63.30
CA PHE A 325 12.40 -24.82 64.58
C PHE A 325 11.84 -25.87 65.55
N GLN A 326 10.96 -26.77 65.09
CA GLN A 326 10.45 -27.90 65.88
C GLN A 326 11.60 -28.82 66.31
N LYS A 327 12.50 -29.18 65.39
CA LYS A 327 13.66 -30.04 65.69
C LYS A 327 14.64 -29.36 66.66
N ARG A 328 14.77 -28.03 66.63
CA ARG A 328 15.55 -27.26 67.60
C ARG A 328 14.88 -27.21 68.97
N GLN A 329 13.55 -27.08 69.04
CA GLN A 329 12.81 -27.16 70.29
C GLN A 329 12.92 -28.56 70.94
N GLU A 330 12.82 -29.64 70.17
CA GLU A 330 13.01 -31.00 70.69
C GLU A 330 14.41 -31.22 71.26
N ARG A 331 15.44 -30.63 70.63
CA ARG A 331 16.82 -30.72 71.10
C ARG A 331 17.06 -29.91 72.39
N ASN A 332 16.40 -28.76 72.53
CA ASN A 332 16.49 -27.94 73.74
C ASN A 332 15.69 -28.52 74.92
N LYS A 333 14.67 -29.35 74.68
CA LYS A 333 13.93 -30.08 75.72
C LYS A 333 14.65 -31.32 76.26
N ARG A 334 15.82 -31.70 75.71
CA ARG A 334 16.67 -32.81 76.22
C ARG A 334 17.77 -32.36 77.18
N PHE A 335 17.86 -31.07 77.48
CA PHE A 335 18.85 -30.49 78.42
C PHE A 335 18.21 -29.82 79.65
N TYR A 336 16.95 -30.17 79.96
CA TYR A 336 16.31 -29.89 81.24
C TYR A 336 15.72 -31.17 81.81
#